data_AF-A0A520A3W4-F1
#
_entry.id   AF-A0A520A3W4-F1
#
_cell.length_a   1.000
_cell.length_b   1.000
_cell.length_c   1.000
_cell.angle_alpha   90.00
_cell.angle_beta   90.00
_cell.angle_gamma   90.00
#
_symmetry.space_group_name_H-M   'P 1'
#
loop_
_entity.id
_entity.type
_entity.pdbx_description
1 polymer ?
#
loop_
_entity_poly.entity_id
_entity_poly.type
_entity_poly.pdbx_seq_one_letter_code
_entity_poly.pdbx_strand_id
1 'polypeptide(L)'
;MAYSSTRNGLEGTPEYTPQKNFHIAWTHSQNPLARPGTTFSASVNAGTSTYFRTTGAMNTNDFNQIAQNTLSSSIAYGKVFGNGLFNLTSALTHSQETSAKTITLTLPSVSLNMSTINPFDRKDRVGTQKFYQKLTVGYSLEAKN
;
A
#
# COMPACT_ATOMS: atom_id res chain seq x y z
N MET A 1 3.46 17.05 0.96
CA MET A 1 3.10 17.13 -0.47
C MET A 1 3.85 18.31 -1.08
N ALA A 2 4.66 18.08 -2.12
CA ALA A 2 5.42 19.13 -2.78
C ALA A 2 5.06 19.18 -4.26
N TYR A 3 4.67 20.34 -4.75
CA TYR A 3 4.31 20.59 -6.15
C TYR A 3 5.26 21.64 -6.71
N SER A 4 5.90 21.37 -7.83
CA SER A 4 6.82 22.29 -8.50
C SER A 4 6.50 22.34 -9.99
N SER A 5 6.08 23.50 -10.48
CA SER A 5 5.89 23.71 -11.92
C SER A 5 7.04 24.56 -12.44
N THR A 6 7.86 23.97 -13.30
CA THR A 6 8.98 24.69 -13.95
C THR A 6 8.61 24.88 -15.41
N ARG A 7 8.53 26.14 -15.84
CA ARG A 7 8.29 26.51 -17.24
C ARG A 7 9.63 26.86 -17.87
N ASN A 8 10.06 26.10 -18.87
CA ASN A 8 11.24 26.40 -19.66
C ASN A 8 10.80 26.90 -21.05
N GLY A 9 11.23 28.11 -21.42
CA GLY A 9 10.97 28.74 -22.72
C GLY A 9 9.90 29.85 -22.72
N LEU A 10 9.89 30.68 -23.78
CA LEU A 10 8.87 31.69 -24.04
C LEU A 10 7.64 31.03 -24.68
N GLU A 11 6.44 31.38 -24.19
CA GLU A 11 5.17 30.86 -24.71
C GLU A 11 5.00 31.26 -26.19
N GLY A 12 5.08 30.26 -27.09
CA GLY A 12 4.98 30.46 -28.54
C GLY A 12 6.24 30.08 -29.36
N THR A 13 7.35 29.68 -28.73
CA THR A 13 8.53 29.15 -29.46
C THR A 13 8.55 27.61 -29.46
N PRO A 14 9.25 26.96 -30.43
CA PRO A 14 9.43 25.50 -30.45
C PRO A 14 10.12 24.94 -29.20
N GLU A 15 10.77 25.81 -28.43
CA GLU A 15 11.50 25.51 -27.19
C GLU A 15 10.59 25.48 -25.94
N TYR A 16 9.32 25.90 -26.07
CA TYR A 16 8.35 25.88 -24.99
C TYR A 16 7.98 24.44 -24.60
N THR A 17 8.61 23.94 -23.54
CA THR A 17 8.36 22.60 -22.98
C THR A 17 7.90 22.72 -21.54
N PRO A 18 6.60 22.94 -21.29
CA PRO A 18 6.07 23.02 -19.93
C PRO A 18 6.23 21.67 -19.23
N GLN A 19 7.10 21.60 -18.23
CA GLN A 19 7.32 20.39 -17.42
C GLN A 19 6.46 20.47 -16.14
N LYS A 20 5.41 19.66 -16.10
CA LYS A 20 4.56 19.49 -14.91
C LYS A 20 5.18 18.43 -14.01
N ASN A 21 6.01 18.88 -13.07
CA ASN A 21 6.67 18.00 -12.11
C ASN A 21 5.83 17.88 -10.84
N PHE A 22 5.63 16.67 -10.32
CA PHE A 22 4.96 16.47 -9.05
C PHE A 22 5.63 15.37 -8.23
N HIS A 23 5.57 15.53 -6.90
CA HIS A 23 6.07 14.54 -5.96
C HIS A 23 5.11 14.41 -4.77
N ILE A 24 4.58 13.20 -4.61
CA ILE A 24 3.70 12.81 -3.52
C ILE A 24 4.50 11.91 -2.58
N ALA A 25 4.84 12.47 -1.42
CA ALA A 25 5.32 11.73 -0.27
C ALA A 25 4.24 11.73 0.80
N TRP A 26 3.77 10.54 1.16
CA TRP A 26 2.81 10.33 2.24
C TRP A 26 3.19 9.09 3.05
N THR A 27 3.44 9.29 4.34
CA THR A 27 3.68 8.20 5.28
C THR A 27 2.59 8.25 6.35
N HIS A 28 1.96 7.12 6.59
CA HIS A 28 0.93 6.95 7.60
C HIS A 28 1.11 5.60 8.29
N SER A 29 1.00 5.60 9.60
CA SER A 29 0.95 4.39 10.41
C SER A 29 -0.05 4.59 11.53
N GLN A 30 -1.14 3.84 11.50
CA GLN A 30 -2.14 3.88 12.55
C GLN A 30 -1.72 2.98 13.70
N ASN A 31 -1.76 3.51 14.94
CA ASN A 31 -1.58 2.70 16.13
C ASN A 31 -2.75 1.70 16.27
N PRO A 32 -2.51 0.38 16.34
CA PRO A 32 -3.55 -0.64 16.48
C PRO A 32 -4.43 -0.46 17.74
N LEU A 33 -3.91 0.19 18.79
CA LEU A 33 -4.65 0.48 20.02
C LEU A 33 -5.62 1.65 19.87
N ALA A 34 -5.39 2.55 18.91
CA ALA A 34 -6.26 3.70 18.67
C ALA A 34 -7.59 3.30 18.01
N ARG A 35 -7.59 2.21 17.24
CA ARG A 35 -8.79 1.57 16.69
C ARG A 35 -8.64 0.04 16.72
N PRO A 36 -8.98 -0.59 17.86
CA PRO A 36 -8.90 -2.03 18.00
C PRO A 36 -9.62 -2.76 16.88
N GLY A 37 -8.95 -3.76 16.29
CA GLY A 37 -9.50 -4.54 15.18
C GLY A 37 -9.36 -3.88 13.80
N THR A 38 -8.66 -2.76 13.66
CA THR A 38 -8.27 -2.22 12.35
C THR A 38 -6.83 -1.72 12.35
N THR A 39 -6.13 -1.90 11.25
CA THR A 39 -4.81 -1.33 11.00
C THR A 39 -4.80 -0.67 9.64
N PHE A 40 -4.13 0.46 9.54
CA PHE A 40 -3.92 1.15 8.29
C PHE A 40 -2.51 1.69 8.23
N SER A 41 -1.78 1.35 7.18
CA SER A 41 -0.45 1.88 6.91
C SER A 41 -0.34 2.28 5.44
N ALA A 42 0.36 3.38 5.21
CA ALA A 42 0.64 3.87 3.87
C ALA A 42 2.07 4.42 3.83
N SER A 43 2.78 4.09 2.76
CA SER A 43 4.07 4.65 2.41
C SER A 43 4.04 4.92 0.92
N VAL A 44 3.55 6.09 0.54
CA VAL A 44 3.44 6.52 -0.85
C VAL A 44 4.62 7.44 -1.16
N ASN A 45 5.40 7.03 -2.16
CA ASN A 45 6.42 7.83 -2.79
C ASN A 45 6.23 7.68 -4.29
N ALA A 46 5.59 8.68 -4.89
CA ALA A 46 5.26 8.70 -6.31
C ALA A 46 5.58 10.07 -6.90
N GLY A 47 6.12 10.10 -8.12
CA GLY A 47 6.48 11.35 -8.75
C GLY A 47 6.99 11.18 -10.17
N THR A 48 7.11 12.30 -10.87
CA THR A 48 7.64 12.34 -12.23
C THR A 48 9.16 12.21 -12.24
N SER A 49 9.73 11.44 -13.19
CA SER A 49 11.19 11.30 -13.38
C SER A 49 11.89 12.66 -13.58
N THR A 50 11.19 13.60 -14.20
CA THR A 50 11.65 14.97 -14.43
C THR A 50 11.75 15.79 -13.14
N TYR A 51 10.95 15.52 -12.10
CA TYR A 51 11.04 16.23 -10.81
C TYR A 51 12.41 16.04 -10.16
N PHE A 52 12.94 14.81 -10.15
CA PHE A 52 14.24 14.49 -9.56
C PHE A 52 15.40 15.04 -10.39
N ARG A 53 15.29 15.03 -11.73
CA ARG A 53 16.30 15.64 -12.63
C ARG A 53 16.34 17.16 -12.52
N THR A 54 15.19 17.84 -12.47
CA THR A 54 15.12 19.31 -12.42
C THR A 54 15.41 19.84 -11.01
N THR A 55 14.88 19.20 -9.95
CA THR A 55 15.05 19.71 -8.57
C THR A 55 16.44 19.40 -8.00
N GLY A 56 16.98 18.20 -8.26
CA GLY A 56 18.33 17.83 -7.84
C GLY A 56 19.42 18.65 -8.54
N ALA A 57 19.19 19.05 -9.80
CA ALA A 57 20.12 19.90 -10.55
C ALA A 57 20.01 21.41 -10.23
N MET A 58 18.86 21.89 -9.75
CA MET A 58 18.62 23.34 -9.61
C MET A 58 18.42 23.85 -8.17
N ASN A 59 18.07 23.02 -7.18
CA ASN A 59 17.67 23.54 -5.86
C ASN A 59 18.28 22.84 -4.63
N THR A 60 18.65 21.56 -4.70
CA THR A 60 19.01 20.81 -3.46
C THR A 60 20.43 20.25 -3.40
N ASN A 61 21.23 20.29 -4.47
CA ASN A 61 22.59 19.72 -4.51
C ASN A 61 22.68 18.26 -3.97
N ASP A 62 21.56 17.53 -4.02
CA ASP A 62 21.41 16.22 -3.41
C ASP A 62 21.48 15.15 -4.51
N PHE A 63 22.70 14.75 -4.86
CA PHE A 63 23.00 13.83 -5.96
C PHE A 63 22.30 12.46 -5.79
N ASN A 64 21.99 12.05 -4.57
CA ASN A 64 21.26 10.81 -4.30
C ASN A 64 19.82 10.84 -4.81
N GLN A 65 19.17 12.00 -4.76
CA GLN A 65 17.82 12.17 -5.30
C GLN A 65 17.80 12.13 -6.83
N ILE A 66 18.88 12.55 -7.49
CA ILE A 66 19.05 12.42 -8.94
C ILE A 66 19.23 10.95 -9.35
N ALA A 67 19.88 10.15 -8.50
CA ALA A 67 20.13 8.72 -8.71
C ALA A 67 18.97 7.80 -8.28
N GLN A 68 17.91 8.34 -7.68
CA GLN A 68 16.74 7.58 -7.25
C GLN A 68 15.95 7.11 -8.48
N ASN A 69 16.29 5.92 -8.98
CA ASN A 69 15.66 5.38 -10.18
C ASN A 69 14.34 4.66 -9.88
N THR A 70 14.14 4.14 -8.67
CA THR A 70 12.91 3.42 -8.31
C THR A 70 12.09 4.20 -7.29
N LEU A 71 10.82 4.48 -7.61
CA LEU A 71 9.82 5.07 -6.72
C LEU A 71 8.79 4.01 -6.34
N SER A 72 8.72 3.67 -5.06
CA SER A 72 7.83 2.63 -4.55
C SER A 72 6.76 3.22 -3.64
N SER A 73 5.53 2.77 -3.82
CA SER A 73 4.40 3.13 -2.98
C SER A 73 3.68 1.88 -2.49
N SER A 74 3.30 1.84 -1.22
CA SER A 74 2.51 0.75 -0.65
C SER A 74 1.41 1.30 0.25
N ILE A 75 0.22 0.71 0.16
CA ILE A 75 -0.91 1.00 1.03
C ILE A 75 -1.46 -0.33 1.51
N ALA A 76 -1.52 -0.51 2.82
CA ALA A 76 -2.03 -1.71 3.45
C ALA A 76 -3.14 -1.38 4.44
N TYR A 77 -4.19 -2.19 4.41
CA TYR A 77 -5.33 -2.11 5.30
C TYR A 77 -5.61 -3.49 5.89
N GLY A 78 -5.77 -3.56 7.20
CA GLY A 78 -6.14 -4.76 7.94
C GLY A 78 -7.39 -4.51 8.77
N LYS A 79 -8.28 -5.49 8.84
CA LYS A 79 -9.45 -5.47 9.71
C LYS A 79 -9.74 -6.84 10.30
N VAL A 80 -9.84 -6.88 11.61
CA VAL A 80 -10.30 -8.03 12.37
C VAL A 80 -11.74 -7.79 12.82
N PHE A 81 -12.63 -8.74 12.56
CA PHE A 81 -14.05 -8.64 12.90
C PHE A 81 -14.62 -10.00 13.32
N GLY A 82 -15.87 -10.02 13.78
CA GLY A 82 -16.49 -11.23 14.34
C GLY A 82 -15.82 -11.69 15.64
N ASN A 83 -15.52 -10.75 16.55
CA ASN A 83 -14.83 -11.02 17.82
C ASN A 83 -13.46 -11.72 17.66
N GLY A 84 -12.70 -11.35 16.62
CA GLY A 84 -11.39 -11.95 16.35
C GLY A 84 -11.40 -13.09 15.34
N LEU A 85 -12.59 -13.52 14.90
CA LEU A 85 -12.73 -14.71 14.08
C LEU A 85 -12.34 -14.50 12.62
N PHE A 86 -12.54 -13.31 12.07
CA PHE A 86 -12.22 -13.00 10.68
C PHE A 86 -11.12 -11.95 10.61
N ASN A 87 -10.16 -12.16 9.73
CA ASN A 87 -9.06 -11.27 9.42
C ASN A 87 -9.08 -10.96 7.93
N LEU A 88 -9.37 -9.70 7.59
CA LEU A 88 -9.29 -9.16 6.25
C LEU A 88 -8.00 -8.35 6.13
N THR A 89 -7.21 -8.62 5.09
CA THR A 89 -6.10 -7.74 4.69
C THR A 89 -6.24 -7.36 3.24
N SER A 90 -5.86 -6.14 2.92
CA SER A 90 -5.82 -5.60 1.57
C SER A 90 -4.54 -4.82 1.39
N ALA A 91 -3.78 -5.09 0.32
CA ALA A 91 -2.52 -4.39 0.05
C ALA A 91 -2.40 -4.02 -1.42
N LEU A 92 -2.18 -2.73 -1.68
CA LEU A 92 -1.87 -2.15 -2.98
C LEU A 92 -0.39 -1.79 -3.00
N THR A 93 0.32 -2.16 -4.07
CA THR A 93 1.71 -1.74 -4.27
C THR A 93 1.91 -1.15 -5.66
N HIS A 94 2.81 -0.17 -5.73
CA HIS A 94 3.21 0.50 -6.95
C HIS A 94 4.73 0.62 -6.94
N SER A 95 5.36 0.34 -8.07
CA SER A 95 6.79 0.49 -8.29
C SER A 95 7.02 1.13 -9.64
N GLN A 96 7.75 2.22 -9.67
CA GLN A 96 8.04 2.98 -10.88
C GLN A 96 9.54 3.10 -11.05
N GLU A 97 10.04 2.69 -12.21
CA GLU A 97 11.42 2.85 -12.60
C GLU A 97 11.55 4.08 -13.52
N THR A 98 12.07 5.19 -12.99
CA THR A 98 12.19 6.48 -13.68
C THR A 98 13.18 6.44 -14.84
N SER A 99 14.21 5.58 -14.77
CA SER A 99 15.20 5.36 -15.84
C SER A 99 14.60 4.61 -17.04
N ALA A 100 13.89 3.51 -16.78
CA ALA A 100 13.23 2.71 -17.80
C ALA A 100 11.85 3.28 -18.22
N LYS A 101 11.32 4.26 -17.48
CA LYS A 101 9.93 4.78 -17.58
C LYS A 101 8.88 3.68 -17.45
N THR A 102 9.19 2.62 -16.73
CA THR A 102 8.29 1.49 -16.49
C THR A 102 7.52 1.73 -15.20
N ILE A 103 6.22 1.42 -15.22
CA ILE A 103 5.37 1.48 -14.03
C ILE A 103 4.76 0.09 -13.84
N THR A 104 4.97 -0.47 -12.67
CA THR A 104 4.37 -1.72 -12.22
C THR A 104 3.37 -1.40 -11.11
N LEU A 105 2.10 -1.73 -11.35
CA LEU A 105 1.03 -1.59 -10.38
C LEU A 105 0.52 -2.98 -10.02
N THR A 106 0.55 -3.31 -8.74
CA THR A 106 -0.16 -4.46 -8.21
C THR A 106 -1.43 -3.94 -7.56
N LEU A 107 -2.54 -4.08 -8.27
CA LEU A 107 -3.89 -3.80 -7.78
C LEU A 107 -4.14 -4.56 -6.48
N PRO A 108 -5.06 -4.08 -5.62
CA PRO A 108 -5.07 -4.52 -4.24
C PRO A 108 -5.28 -6.03 -4.16
N SER A 109 -4.29 -6.71 -3.60
CA SER A 109 -4.44 -8.10 -3.20
C SER A 109 -5.27 -8.11 -1.92
N VAL A 110 -6.33 -8.90 -1.92
CA VAL A 110 -7.25 -9.02 -0.78
C VAL A 110 -7.18 -10.44 -0.26
N SER A 111 -6.96 -10.62 1.03
CA SER A 111 -7.09 -11.92 1.69
C SER A 111 -8.04 -11.83 2.87
N LEU A 112 -8.93 -12.80 2.96
CA LEU A 112 -9.88 -12.96 4.03
C LEU A 112 -9.67 -14.34 4.65
N ASN A 113 -9.33 -14.37 5.93
CA ASN A 113 -9.06 -15.59 6.67
C ASN A 113 -9.98 -15.67 7.88
N MET A 114 -10.56 -16.83 8.13
CA MET A 114 -11.35 -17.13 9.31
C MET A 114 -10.58 -18.11 10.20
N SER A 115 -10.46 -17.80 11.48
CA SER A 115 -9.94 -18.73 12.48
C SER A 115 -10.78 -19.99 12.53
N THR A 116 -10.11 -21.13 12.62
CA THR A 116 -10.76 -22.43 12.71
C THR A 116 -11.62 -22.52 13.97
N ILE A 117 -12.88 -22.89 13.81
CA ILE A 117 -13.81 -23.13 14.92
C ILE A 117 -14.31 -24.57 14.94
N ASN A 118 -14.69 -25.05 16.11
CA ASN A 118 -15.45 -26.28 16.27
C ASN A 118 -16.94 -25.92 16.39
N PRO A 119 -17.70 -25.86 15.29
CA PRO A 119 -19.08 -25.35 15.32
C PRO A 119 -20.02 -26.20 16.19
N PHE A 120 -19.66 -27.45 16.47
CA PHE A 120 -20.47 -28.39 17.25
C PHE A 120 -19.95 -28.62 18.68
N ASP A 121 -18.82 -28.02 19.06
CA ASP A 121 -18.31 -28.09 20.42
C ASP A 121 -18.82 -26.89 21.23
N ARG A 122 -19.48 -27.16 22.35
CA ARG A 122 -20.01 -26.10 23.23
C ARG A 122 -18.91 -25.64 24.19
N LYS A 123 -18.86 -24.34 24.48
CA LYS A 123 -17.87 -23.75 25.41
C LYS A 123 -17.96 -24.34 26.83
N ASP A 124 -19.17 -24.61 27.30
CA ASP A 124 -19.44 -25.16 28.64
C ASP A 124 -19.58 -26.70 28.61
N ARG A 125 -18.65 -27.38 27.92
CA ARG A 125 -18.73 -28.84 27.78
C ARG A 125 -18.45 -29.53 29.12
N VAL A 126 -19.36 -30.40 29.51
CA VAL A 126 -19.17 -31.37 30.60
C VAL A 126 -19.20 -32.78 29.98
N GLY A 127 -18.12 -33.55 30.13
CA GLY A 127 -17.98 -34.93 29.63
C GLY A 127 -17.03 -35.13 28.42
N THR A 128 -16.97 -36.37 27.93
CA THR A 128 -16.08 -36.79 26.83
C THR A 128 -16.55 -36.29 25.46
N GLN A 129 -15.60 -35.89 24.61
CA GLN A 129 -15.87 -35.28 23.30
C GLN A 129 -16.38 -36.31 22.29
N LYS A 130 -17.56 -36.06 21.70
CA LYS A 130 -18.12 -36.88 20.63
C LYS A 130 -17.43 -36.59 19.29
N PHE A 131 -17.49 -37.54 18.36
CA PHE A 131 -16.76 -37.44 17.07
C PHE A 131 -17.10 -36.16 16.29
N TYR A 132 -18.37 -35.76 16.24
CA TYR A 132 -18.82 -34.57 15.52
C TYR A 132 -18.34 -33.26 16.17
N GLN A 133 -18.02 -33.27 17.46
CA GLN A 133 -17.48 -32.11 18.18
C GLN A 133 -15.98 -31.92 17.91
N LYS A 134 -15.32 -32.91 17.30
CA LYS A 134 -13.93 -32.79 16.81
C LYS A 134 -13.85 -32.17 15.43
N LEU A 135 -14.99 -32.06 14.73
CA LEU A 135 -15.01 -31.42 13.41
C LEU A 135 -14.66 -29.94 13.56
N THR A 136 -13.74 -29.50 12.72
CA THR A 136 -13.30 -28.11 12.63
C THR A 136 -13.71 -27.53 11.28
N VAL A 137 -14.02 -26.24 11.28
CA VAL A 137 -14.33 -25.47 10.07
C VAL A 137 -13.48 -24.22 10.07
N GLY A 138 -12.69 -24.05 9.00
CA GLY A 138 -11.94 -22.85 8.70
C GLY A 138 -12.33 -22.34 7.31
N TYR A 139 -12.04 -21.08 7.03
CA TYR A 139 -12.27 -20.47 5.72
C TYR A 139 -11.10 -19.57 5.36
N SER A 140 -10.58 -19.71 4.14
CA SER A 140 -9.56 -18.82 3.59
C SER A 140 -9.93 -18.47 2.16
N LEU A 141 -9.86 -17.17 1.85
CA LEU A 141 -10.08 -16.63 0.53
C LEU A 141 -8.93 -15.68 0.22
N GLU A 142 -8.36 -15.83 -0.97
CA GLU A 142 -7.32 -14.96 -1.49
C GLU A 142 -7.69 -14.54 -2.91
N ALA A 143 -7.66 -13.23 -3.14
CA ALA A 143 -7.92 -12.62 -4.43
C ALA A 143 -6.72 -11.75 -4.81
N LYS A 144 -6.14 -12.06 -5.98
CA LYS A 144 -5.02 -11.34 -6.60
C LYS A 144 -5.38 -11.03 -8.05
N ASN A 145 -4.95 -9.87 -8.53
CA ASN A 145 -5.06 -9.46 -9.93
C ASN A 145 -3.67 -9.50 -10.55
#